data_AF-A0A955Y1L0-F1
#
_entry.id   AF-A0A955Y1L0-F1
#
_cell.length_a   1.000
_cell.length_b   1.000
_cell.length_c   1.000
_cell.angle_alpha   90.00
_cell.angle_beta   90.00
_cell.angle_gamma   90.00
#
_symmetry.space_group_name_H-M   'P 1'
#
loop_
_entity.id
_entity.type
_entity.pdbx_description
1 polymer ?
#
loop_
_entity_poly.entity_id
_entity_poly.type
_entity_poly.pdbx_seq_one_letter_code
_entity_poly.pdbx_strand_id
1 'polypeptide(L)'
;FYVAGVDGAADDRIGSWRLSPEAIFQRDALVFRYCSVVPSVWLLAGGYGPGAWRYTARSLSWILGGPAKAIPSETERQLHHFRRVAFAFATPELTVDGNDTTIDLSDLADELNGLAEPRRLLGFYSEHGVELALERYGVLPLIRELGFTQIAVSVHNGRMVRVTAVTEEAPDGPRHLLIETVADRSFRHKPFELLAIEWLLLQNPVAAIPPDRPLLPGQNHPGLGCLREIFGMFLMSCERLGLDGILFAPSHYHVAAQAKGMMQFLEPSDEARFLNIESALQGYTLAEATRIVHSGNLRDLNTAENVTWAATPMVTPASRRLKDHLSSHEYQETVRRLAATHRFEVAE
;
A
#
# COMPACT_ATOMS: atom_id res chain seq x y z
N PHE A 1 5.74 -37.78 -18.51
CA PHE A 1 5.95 -36.89 -17.36
C PHE A 1 5.98 -35.46 -17.86
N TYR A 2 5.26 -34.56 -17.20
CA TYR A 2 5.28 -33.13 -17.46
C TYR A 2 5.78 -32.40 -16.22
N VAL A 3 6.81 -31.57 -16.38
CA VAL A 3 7.43 -30.81 -15.30
C VAL A 3 6.89 -29.37 -15.39
N ALA A 4 5.88 -29.09 -14.59
CA ALA A 4 5.11 -27.85 -14.61
C ALA A 4 5.75 -26.78 -13.72
N GLY A 5 6.83 -26.17 -14.20
CA GLY A 5 7.45 -24.99 -13.56
C GLY A 5 6.66 -23.72 -13.83
N VAL A 6 6.59 -22.83 -12.86
CA VAL A 6 5.91 -21.53 -12.92
C VAL A 6 6.86 -20.37 -12.62
N ASP A 7 8.16 -20.67 -12.54
CA ASP A 7 9.26 -19.70 -12.42
C ASP A 7 9.32 -18.70 -13.57
N GLY A 8 8.75 -19.01 -14.74
CA GLY A 8 8.59 -18.05 -15.83
C GLY A 8 7.58 -16.90 -15.56
N ALA A 9 6.86 -16.91 -14.44
CA ALA A 9 5.83 -15.91 -14.15
C ALA A 9 6.37 -14.49 -13.97
N ALA A 10 5.54 -13.49 -14.30
CA ALA A 10 5.85 -12.07 -14.13
C ALA A 10 6.11 -11.64 -12.69
N ASP A 11 5.59 -12.38 -11.72
CA ASP A 11 5.77 -12.15 -10.28
C ASP A 11 6.72 -13.16 -9.63
N ASP A 12 7.45 -13.94 -10.43
CA ASP A 12 8.53 -14.79 -9.94
C ASP A 12 9.77 -13.95 -9.59
N ARG A 13 10.48 -14.35 -8.52
CA ARG A 13 11.65 -13.61 -8.03
C ARG A 13 12.95 -13.97 -8.76
N ILE A 14 12.98 -15.11 -9.45
CA ILE A 14 14.20 -15.67 -10.05
C ILE A 14 14.07 -15.70 -11.58
N GLY A 15 12.91 -16.06 -12.12
CA GLY A 15 12.72 -16.17 -13.55
C GLY A 15 12.62 -14.84 -14.29
N SER A 16 13.09 -14.83 -15.53
CA SER A 16 13.21 -13.61 -16.36
C SER A 16 12.17 -13.50 -17.48
N TRP A 17 11.34 -14.54 -17.69
CA TRP A 17 10.46 -14.65 -18.85
C TRP A 17 9.25 -13.72 -18.80
N ARG A 18 8.87 -13.28 -17.58
CA ARG A 18 7.75 -12.37 -17.32
C ARG A 18 6.42 -12.79 -17.97
N LEU A 19 6.12 -14.08 -17.95
CA LEU A 19 4.88 -14.63 -18.49
C LEU A 19 3.68 -14.18 -17.67
N SER A 20 2.59 -13.85 -18.36
CA SER A 20 1.32 -13.55 -17.71
C SER A 20 0.70 -14.82 -17.09
N PRO A 21 -0.18 -14.67 -16.09
CA PRO A 21 -0.97 -15.79 -15.56
C PRO A 21 -1.76 -16.56 -16.64
N GLU A 22 -2.12 -15.87 -17.71
CA GLU A 22 -2.81 -16.46 -18.86
C GLU A 22 -1.86 -17.26 -19.75
N ALA A 23 -0.66 -16.75 -20.03
CA ALA A 23 0.33 -17.45 -20.82
C ALA A 23 0.77 -18.78 -20.16
N ILE A 24 0.94 -18.79 -18.83
CA ILE A 24 1.25 -20.02 -18.09
C ILE A 24 0.10 -21.03 -18.20
N PHE A 25 -1.14 -20.58 -18.02
CA PHE A 25 -2.31 -21.44 -18.17
C PHE A 25 -2.44 -21.99 -19.60
N GLN A 26 -2.21 -21.17 -20.62
CA GLN A 26 -2.25 -21.60 -22.02
C GLN A 26 -1.20 -22.68 -22.32
N ARG A 27 0.01 -22.53 -21.79
CA ARG A 27 1.06 -23.56 -21.89
C ARG A 27 0.59 -24.88 -21.27
N ASP A 28 0.09 -24.84 -20.03
CA ASP A 28 -0.35 -26.04 -19.31
C ASP A 28 -1.53 -26.71 -20.04
N ALA A 29 -2.51 -25.91 -20.49
CA ALA A 29 -3.65 -26.39 -21.24
C ALA A 29 -3.25 -27.04 -22.58
N LEU A 30 -2.24 -26.47 -23.26
CA LEU A 30 -1.69 -27.03 -24.49
C LEU A 30 -1.07 -28.41 -24.23
N VAL A 31 -0.20 -28.51 -23.22
CA VAL A 31 0.44 -29.79 -22.86
C VAL A 31 -0.60 -30.84 -22.46
N PHE A 32 -1.59 -30.47 -21.66
CA PHE A 32 -2.66 -31.39 -21.27
C PHE A 32 -3.43 -31.94 -22.47
N ARG A 33 -3.79 -31.08 -23.43
CA ARG A 33 -4.49 -31.50 -24.65
C ARG A 33 -3.65 -32.47 -25.49
N TYR A 34 -2.35 -32.21 -25.65
CA TYR A 34 -1.44 -33.12 -26.34
C TYR A 34 -1.29 -34.46 -25.64
N CYS A 35 -1.32 -34.48 -24.31
CA CYS A 35 -1.20 -35.70 -23.52
C CYS A 35 -2.54 -36.40 -23.24
N SER A 36 -3.68 -35.88 -23.71
CA SER A 36 -5.01 -36.40 -23.34
C SER A 36 -5.27 -37.86 -23.71
N VAL A 37 -4.50 -38.39 -24.68
CA VAL A 37 -4.60 -39.78 -25.16
C VAL A 37 -3.68 -40.76 -24.42
N VAL A 38 -2.84 -40.27 -23.51
CA VAL A 38 -1.87 -41.09 -22.74
C VAL A 38 -1.91 -40.72 -21.25
N PRO A 39 -1.76 -41.70 -20.33
CA PRO A 39 -1.59 -41.40 -18.92
C PRO A 39 -0.41 -40.43 -18.72
N SER A 40 -0.66 -39.30 -18.08
CA SER A 40 0.36 -38.26 -17.84
C SER A 40 0.56 -38.06 -16.34
N VAL A 41 1.82 -37.87 -15.95
CA VAL A 41 2.21 -37.53 -14.57
C VAL A 41 2.69 -36.09 -14.57
N TRP A 42 2.06 -35.26 -13.75
CA TRP A 42 2.37 -33.84 -13.60
C TRP A 42 3.20 -33.63 -12.34
N LEU A 43 4.41 -33.13 -12.51
CA LEU A 43 5.34 -32.84 -11.43
C LEU A 43 5.46 -31.32 -11.30
N LEU A 44 5.28 -30.80 -10.09
CA LEU A 44 5.49 -29.38 -9.82
C LEU A 44 6.99 -29.09 -9.85
N ALA A 45 7.35 -27.92 -10.38
CA ALA A 45 8.75 -27.49 -10.44
C ALA A 45 8.91 -26.04 -9.98
N GLY A 46 9.88 -25.31 -10.55
CA GLY A 46 10.27 -23.97 -10.13
C GLY A 46 9.10 -23.00 -9.95
N GLY A 47 9.25 -22.05 -9.03
CA GLY A 47 8.20 -21.12 -8.63
C GLY A 47 8.55 -20.54 -7.26
N TYR A 48 9.15 -19.36 -7.26
CA TYR A 48 9.93 -18.81 -6.15
C TYR A 48 9.30 -17.54 -5.57
N GLY A 49 7.98 -17.54 -5.44
CA GLY A 49 7.21 -16.44 -4.87
C GLY A 49 6.01 -16.94 -4.06
N PRO A 50 5.49 -16.13 -3.11
CA PRO A 50 4.36 -16.50 -2.26
C PRO A 50 3.08 -16.79 -3.07
N GLY A 51 3.01 -16.30 -4.31
CA GLY A 51 1.91 -16.53 -5.23
C GLY A 51 2.11 -17.68 -6.23
N ALA A 52 3.26 -18.36 -6.27
CA ALA A 52 3.59 -19.32 -7.32
C ALA A 52 2.58 -20.47 -7.44
N TRP A 53 2.08 -20.97 -6.30
CA TRP A 53 1.10 -22.06 -6.25
C TRP A 53 -0.20 -21.79 -7.01
N ARG A 54 -0.57 -20.51 -7.21
CA ARG A 54 -1.83 -20.11 -7.87
C ARG A 54 -1.90 -20.51 -9.32
N TYR A 55 -0.75 -20.49 -10.01
CA TYR A 55 -0.65 -20.85 -11.43
C TYR A 55 -0.99 -22.32 -11.62
N THR A 56 -0.28 -23.18 -10.88
CA THR A 56 -0.52 -24.62 -10.84
C THR A 56 -1.94 -24.94 -10.39
N ALA A 57 -2.43 -24.29 -9.33
CA ALA A 57 -3.78 -24.53 -8.82
C ALA A 57 -4.86 -24.18 -9.86
N ARG A 58 -4.68 -23.13 -10.66
CA ARG A 58 -5.56 -22.80 -11.80
C ARG A 58 -5.57 -23.93 -12.82
N SER A 59 -4.40 -24.40 -13.25
CA SER A 59 -4.25 -25.45 -14.25
C SER A 59 -4.86 -26.77 -13.77
N LEU A 60 -4.57 -27.19 -12.53
CA LEU A 60 -5.12 -28.40 -11.93
C LEU A 60 -6.63 -28.32 -11.74
N SER A 61 -7.15 -27.18 -11.26
CA SER A 61 -8.60 -26.94 -11.14
C SER A 61 -9.31 -27.17 -12.48
N TRP A 62 -8.75 -26.60 -13.56
CA TRP A 62 -9.30 -26.79 -14.91
C TRP A 62 -9.21 -28.24 -15.41
N ILE A 63 -8.07 -28.91 -15.20
CA ILE A 63 -7.88 -30.32 -15.58
C ILE A 63 -8.91 -31.23 -14.89
N LEU A 64 -9.26 -30.94 -13.64
CA LEU A 64 -10.25 -31.67 -12.85
C LEU A 64 -11.71 -31.30 -13.20
N GLY A 65 -11.94 -30.55 -14.29
CA GLY A 65 -13.27 -30.15 -14.74
C GLY A 65 -13.82 -28.88 -14.08
N GLY A 66 -13.00 -28.18 -13.28
CA GLY A 66 -13.32 -26.90 -12.68
C GLY A 66 -13.18 -25.72 -13.66
N PRO A 67 -13.54 -24.51 -13.23
CA PRO A 67 -13.41 -23.32 -14.06
C PRO A 67 -11.94 -22.94 -14.25
N ALA A 68 -11.58 -22.50 -15.46
CA ALA A 68 -10.26 -21.96 -15.82
C ALA A 68 -10.03 -20.53 -15.27
N LYS A 69 -10.59 -20.19 -14.11
CA LYS A 69 -10.57 -18.85 -13.55
C LYS A 69 -9.22 -18.57 -12.88
N ALA A 70 -8.65 -17.41 -13.16
CA ALA A 70 -7.44 -16.96 -12.48
C ALA A 70 -7.66 -16.93 -10.95
N ILE A 71 -6.71 -17.50 -10.21
CA ILE A 71 -6.73 -17.48 -8.75
C ILE A 71 -6.11 -16.16 -8.29
N PRO A 72 -6.87 -15.31 -7.57
CA PRO A 72 -6.37 -14.02 -7.14
C PRO A 72 -5.23 -14.20 -6.13
N SER A 73 -4.23 -13.33 -6.22
CA SER A 73 -3.22 -13.09 -5.20
C SER A 73 -3.86 -12.64 -3.88
N GLU A 74 -3.07 -12.65 -2.81
CA GLU A 74 -3.51 -12.10 -1.52
C GLU A 74 -3.90 -10.63 -1.64
N THR A 75 -3.09 -9.82 -2.33
CA THR A 75 -3.35 -8.41 -2.61
C THR A 75 -4.65 -8.21 -3.38
N GLU A 76 -4.90 -8.99 -4.44
CA GLU A 76 -6.16 -8.92 -5.19
C GLU A 76 -7.36 -9.29 -4.32
N ARG A 77 -7.26 -10.35 -3.51
CA ARG A 77 -8.34 -10.76 -2.59
C ARG A 77 -8.68 -9.67 -1.59
N GLN A 78 -7.67 -9.00 -1.06
CA GLN A 78 -7.86 -7.88 -0.13
C GLN A 78 -8.50 -6.68 -0.82
N LEU A 79 -8.04 -6.33 -2.02
CA LEU A 79 -8.66 -5.27 -2.80
C LEU A 79 -10.14 -5.58 -3.09
N HIS A 80 -10.47 -6.83 -3.43
CA HIS A 80 -11.86 -7.26 -3.58
C HIS A 80 -12.66 -7.14 -2.27
N HIS A 81 -12.05 -7.48 -1.13
CA HIS A 81 -12.67 -7.29 0.18
C HIS A 81 -12.94 -5.80 0.44
N PHE A 82 -11.94 -4.94 0.24
CA PHE A 82 -12.09 -3.49 0.43
C PHE A 82 -13.16 -2.89 -0.48
N ARG A 83 -13.19 -3.26 -1.77
CA ARG A 83 -14.27 -2.83 -2.68
C ARG A 83 -15.63 -3.28 -2.20
N ARG A 84 -15.76 -4.52 -1.71
CA ARG A 84 -17.03 -5.01 -1.16
C ARG A 84 -17.49 -4.21 0.04
N VAL A 85 -16.57 -3.82 0.93
CA VAL A 85 -16.87 -2.92 2.06
C VAL A 85 -17.24 -1.53 1.53
N ALA A 86 -16.47 -0.98 0.58
CA ALA A 86 -16.73 0.32 -0.04
C ALA A 86 -18.11 0.42 -0.69
N PHE A 87 -18.55 -0.64 -1.38
CA PHE A 87 -19.88 -0.74 -2.00
C PHE A 87 -21.01 -0.92 -0.99
N ALA A 88 -20.72 -1.37 0.23
CA ALA A 88 -21.73 -1.52 1.27
C ALA A 88 -22.14 -0.20 1.90
N PHE A 89 -21.32 0.85 1.81
CA PHE A 89 -21.70 2.17 2.30
C PHE A 89 -22.68 2.86 1.34
N ALA A 90 -23.81 3.31 1.86
CA ALA A 90 -24.62 4.30 1.15
C ALA A 90 -23.96 5.68 1.27
N THR A 91 -23.98 6.50 0.21
CA THR A 91 -23.39 7.85 0.22
C THR A 91 -23.79 8.70 1.44
N PRO A 92 -25.08 8.73 1.88
CA PRO A 92 -25.49 9.50 3.05
C PRO A 92 -24.76 9.10 4.34
N GLU A 93 -24.44 7.82 4.53
CA GLU A 93 -23.76 7.31 5.73
C GLU A 93 -22.34 7.89 5.90
N LEU A 94 -21.76 8.40 4.82
CA LEU A 94 -20.40 8.93 4.79
C LEU A 94 -20.36 10.47 4.77
N THR A 95 -21.48 11.11 4.44
CA THR A 95 -21.54 12.56 4.24
C THR A 95 -22.35 13.28 5.31
N VAL A 96 -23.28 12.57 5.97
CA VAL A 96 -24.14 13.15 7.02
C VAL A 96 -23.39 13.15 8.34
N ASP A 97 -23.41 14.29 9.02
CA ASP A 97 -22.94 14.41 10.40
C ASP A 97 -24.00 13.76 11.31
N GLY A 98 -23.61 12.72 12.06
CA GLY A 98 -24.52 11.77 12.71
C GLY A 98 -25.51 12.35 13.74
N ASN A 99 -25.44 13.65 14.04
CA ASN A 99 -26.32 14.35 14.97
C ASN A 99 -26.94 15.64 14.39
N ASP A 100 -26.74 15.97 13.12
CA ASP A 100 -27.01 17.31 12.61
C ASP A 100 -28.39 17.46 11.94
N THR A 101 -29.45 17.29 12.73
CA THR A 101 -30.79 17.82 12.38
C THR A 101 -31.06 19.21 12.97
N THR A 102 -30.10 19.75 13.71
CA THR A 102 -30.19 21.05 14.38
C THR A 102 -29.11 21.96 13.82
N ILE A 103 -29.48 22.76 12.81
CA ILE A 103 -28.68 23.89 12.35
C ILE A 103 -28.35 24.75 13.58
N ASP A 104 -27.08 24.80 13.98
CA ASP A 104 -26.64 25.68 15.05
C ASP A 104 -26.53 27.11 14.52
N LEU A 105 -26.81 28.11 15.37
CA LEU A 105 -26.67 29.53 15.02
C LEU A 105 -25.21 29.89 14.68
N SER A 106 -24.25 29.10 15.17
CA SER A 106 -22.84 29.22 14.80
C SER A 106 -22.58 28.82 13.33
N ASP A 107 -23.29 27.83 12.81
CA ASP A 107 -23.17 27.39 11.41
C ASP A 107 -23.63 28.47 10.43
N LEU A 108 -24.71 29.16 10.78
CA LEU A 108 -25.23 30.29 10.01
C LEU A 108 -24.24 31.48 10.03
N ALA A 109 -23.58 31.70 11.16
CA ALA A 109 -22.60 32.79 11.32
C ALA A 109 -21.30 32.53 10.55
N ASP A 110 -20.84 31.27 10.51
CA ASP A 110 -19.66 30.85 9.75
C ASP A 110 -19.90 30.94 8.23
N GLU A 111 -21.11 30.62 7.79
CA GLU A 111 -21.55 30.75 6.39
C GLU A 111 -21.70 32.23 5.97
N LEU A 112 -22.24 33.08 6.85
CA LEU A 112 -22.35 34.54 6.64
C LEU A 112 -21.01 35.26 6.62
N ASN A 113 -20.02 34.80 7.38
CA ASN A 113 -18.69 35.39 7.44
C ASN A 113 -17.72 34.82 6.40
N GLY A 114 -18.11 33.77 5.65
CA GLY A 114 -17.23 33.08 4.69
C GLY A 114 -16.01 32.43 5.35
N LEU A 115 -16.08 32.17 6.67
CA LEU A 115 -14.98 31.66 7.50
C LEU A 115 -15.20 30.19 7.91
N ALA A 116 -16.25 29.53 7.44
CA ALA A 116 -16.52 28.13 7.75
C ALA A 116 -15.30 27.26 7.41
N GLU A 117 -14.58 26.81 8.45
CA GLU A 117 -13.51 25.85 8.24
C GLU A 117 -14.10 24.58 7.62
N PRO A 118 -13.41 23.95 6.64
CA PRO A 118 -13.92 22.74 6.04
C PRO A 118 -14.11 21.67 7.13
N ARG A 119 -15.36 21.31 7.43
CA ARG A 119 -15.66 20.28 8.45
C ARG A 119 -15.49 18.86 7.92
N ARG A 120 -15.56 18.69 6.59
CA ARG A 120 -15.51 17.39 5.93
C ARG A 120 -14.14 17.08 5.35
N LEU A 121 -13.63 15.90 5.66
CA LEU A 121 -12.38 15.39 5.09
C LEU A 121 -12.52 15.25 3.56
N LEU A 122 -11.59 15.86 2.82
CA LEU A 122 -11.57 15.90 1.34
C LEU A 122 -12.84 16.51 0.72
N GLY A 123 -13.57 17.33 1.49
CA GLY A 123 -14.86 17.90 1.10
C GLY A 123 -15.99 16.88 0.98
N PHE A 124 -15.80 15.64 1.45
CA PHE A 124 -16.75 14.55 1.26
C PHE A 124 -17.11 13.84 2.56
N TYR A 125 -16.12 13.38 3.34
CA TYR A 125 -16.35 12.54 4.50
C TYR A 125 -16.65 13.37 5.75
N SER A 126 -17.80 13.15 6.39
CA SER A 126 -18.08 13.64 7.74
C SER A 126 -17.18 12.94 8.77
N GLU A 127 -17.04 13.51 9.97
CA GLU A 127 -16.32 12.85 11.07
C GLU A 127 -16.92 11.47 11.38
N HIS A 128 -18.26 11.39 11.45
CA HIS A 128 -19.00 10.14 11.60
C HIS A 128 -18.73 9.17 10.44
N GLY A 129 -18.69 9.67 9.20
CA GLY A 129 -18.38 8.86 8.03
C GLY A 129 -16.96 8.27 8.06
N VAL A 130 -15.98 9.04 8.58
CA VAL A 130 -14.61 8.55 8.80
C VAL A 130 -14.58 7.48 9.89
N GLU A 131 -15.26 7.70 11.01
CA GLU A 131 -15.37 6.72 12.10
C GLU A 131 -16.00 5.41 11.61
N LEU A 132 -17.15 5.51 10.92
CA LEU A 132 -17.84 4.35 10.35
C LEU A 132 -16.96 3.60 9.34
N ALA A 133 -16.18 4.32 8.53
CA ALA A 133 -15.21 3.69 7.64
C ALA A 133 -14.14 2.93 8.45
N LEU A 134 -13.49 3.57 9.42
CA LEU A 134 -12.48 2.92 10.26
C LEU A 134 -13.03 1.66 10.97
N GLU A 135 -14.30 1.68 11.37
CA GLU A 135 -14.98 0.51 11.95
C GLU A 135 -15.12 -0.63 10.93
N ARG A 136 -15.70 -0.33 9.76
CA ARG A 136 -16.03 -1.34 8.74
C ARG A 136 -14.82 -1.93 8.03
N TYR A 137 -13.73 -1.17 7.92
CA TYR A 137 -12.46 -1.65 7.39
C TYR A 137 -11.62 -2.42 8.43
N GLY A 138 -12.09 -2.52 9.68
CA GLY A 138 -11.44 -3.34 10.72
C GLY A 138 -10.38 -2.61 11.54
N VAL A 139 -10.20 -1.29 11.35
CA VAL A 139 -9.19 -0.52 12.08
C VAL A 139 -9.61 -0.32 13.54
N LEU A 140 -10.83 0.13 13.80
CA LEU A 140 -11.31 0.29 15.19
C LEU A 140 -11.43 -1.06 15.92
N PRO A 141 -11.93 -2.15 15.31
CA PRO A 141 -11.84 -3.49 15.88
C PRO A 141 -10.42 -3.89 16.29
N LEU A 142 -9.41 -3.71 15.42
CA LEU A 142 -8.01 -3.98 15.76
C LEU A 142 -7.54 -3.15 16.96
N ILE A 143 -7.88 -1.86 17.00
CA ILE A 143 -7.51 -0.98 18.12
C ILE A 143 -8.10 -1.52 19.44
N ARG A 144 -9.33 -2.01 19.43
CA ARG A 144 -9.95 -2.66 20.61
C ARG A 144 -9.24 -3.95 20.99
N GLU A 145 -8.89 -4.79 20.02
CA GLU A 145 -8.13 -6.03 20.27
C GLU A 145 -6.74 -5.76 20.90
N LEU A 146 -6.16 -4.59 20.64
CA LEU A 146 -4.91 -4.15 21.25
C LEU A 146 -5.07 -3.57 22.67
N GLY A 147 -6.27 -3.62 23.25
CA GLY A 147 -6.55 -3.19 24.62
C GLY A 147 -6.83 -1.69 24.76
N PHE A 148 -7.25 -1.02 23.68
CA PHE A 148 -7.67 0.38 23.73
C PHE A 148 -9.20 0.51 23.75
N THR A 149 -9.69 1.47 24.54
CA THR A 149 -11.11 1.78 24.70
C THR A 149 -11.36 3.29 24.63
N GLN A 150 -12.63 3.69 24.65
CA GLN A 150 -13.08 5.08 24.49
C GLN A 150 -12.40 5.78 23.29
N ILE A 151 -12.38 5.09 22.15
CA ILE A 151 -11.75 5.58 20.93
C ILE A 151 -12.50 6.82 20.44
N ALA A 152 -11.77 7.90 20.18
CA ALA A 152 -12.31 9.13 19.59
C ALA A 152 -11.64 9.35 18.24
N VAL A 153 -12.47 9.57 17.22
CA VAL A 153 -12.06 9.95 15.87
C VAL A 153 -12.40 11.43 15.71
N SER A 154 -11.45 12.23 15.27
CA SER A 154 -11.70 13.65 15.00
C SER A 154 -11.17 14.06 13.63
N VAL A 155 -11.92 14.95 12.96
CA VAL A 155 -11.53 15.57 11.70
C VAL A 155 -11.24 17.05 11.91
N HIS A 156 -10.06 17.50 11.50
CA HIS A 156 -9.65 18.90 11.61
C HIS A 156 -9.39 19.51 10.23
N ASN A 157 -9.98 20.67 9.99
CA ASN A 157 -9.78 21.53 8.83
C ASN A 157 -9.99 20.79 7.48
N GLY A 158 -10.81 19.73 7.49
CA GLY A 158 -11.16 18.92 6.33
C GLY A 158 -9.98 18.16 5.70
N ARG A 159 -8.86 18.04 6.42
CA ARG A 159 -7.61 17.44 5.91
C ARG A 159 -6.95 16.49 6.88
N MET A 160 -7.06 16.76 8.17
CA MET A 160 -6.42 15.96 9.20
C MET A 160 -7.41 15.04 9.89
N VAL A 161 -7.04 13.78 10.07
CA VAL A 161 -7.77 12.80 10.89
C VAL A 161 -6.89 12.42 12.06
N ARG A 162 -7.46 12.38 13.27
CA ARG A 162 -6.81 11.85 14.46
C ARG A 162 -7.66 10.75 15.08
N VAL A 163 -7.02 9.68 15.50
CA VAL A 163 -7.63 8.63 16.32
C VAL A 163 -6.87 8.55 17.63
N THR A 164 -7.57 8.82 18.72
CA THR A 164 -7.03 8.75 20.08
C THR A 164 -7.83 7.77 20.92
N ALA A 165 -7.21 7.14 21.91
CA ALA A 165 -7.91 6.22 22.82
C ALA A 165 -7.22 6.18 24.19
N VAL A 166 -7.92 5.65 25.19
CA VAL A 166 -7.30 5.27 26.48
C VAL A 166 -7.10 3.76 26.52
N THR A 167 -6.29 3.24 27.43
CA THR A 167 -6.17 1.79 27.62
C THR A 167 -7.32 1.26 28.47
N GLU A 168 -7.71 0.00 28.27
CA GLU A 168 -8.71 -0.67 29.11
C GLU A 168 -8.27 -0.76 30.58
N GLU A 169 -6.96 -0.90 30.82
CA GLU A 169 -6.38 -0.96 32.16
C GLU A 169 -6.41 0.40 32.89
N ALA A 170 -6.46 1.52 32.16
CA ALA A 170 -6.51 2.86 32.72
C ALA A 170 -7.52 3.76 31.98
N PRO A 171 -8.83 3.57 32.18
CA PRO A 171 -9.88 4.32 31.50
C PRO A 171 -9.86 5.84 31.78
N ASP A 172 -9.38 6.23 32.96
CA ASP A 172 -9.18 7.63 33.38
C ASP A 172 -7.74 8.13 33.11
N GLY A 173 -6.95 7.34 32.40
CA GLY A 173 -5.56 7.63 32.05
C GLY A 173 -5.41 8.65 30.91
N PRO A 174 -4.17 8.94 30.51
CA PRO A 174 -3.92 9.82 29.37
C PRO A 174 -4.43 9.20 28.07
N ARG A 175 -4.97 10.04 27.18
CA ARG A 175 -5.31 9.60 25.82
C ARG A 175 -4.02 9.44 25.00
N HIS A 176 -3.92 8.32 24.31
CA HIS A 176 -2.84 7.98 23.40
C HIS A 176 -3.23 8.34 21.97
N LEU A 177 -2.34 9.01 21.24
CA LEU A 177 -2.48 9.21 19.79
C LEU A 177 -2.07 7.93 19.06
N LEU A 178 -3.02 7.29 18.37
CA LEU A 178 -2.80 6.01 17.68
C LEU A 178 -2.63 6.20 16.17
N ILE A 179 -3.47 7.06 15.60
CA ILE A 179 -3.45 7.37 14.16
C ILE A 179 -3.48 8.89 14.00
N GLU A 180 -2.61 9.41 13.14
CA GLU A 180 -2.72 10.76 12.61
C GLU A 180 -2.50 10.71 11.11
N THR A 181 -3.36 11.34 10.33
CA THR A 181 -3.20 11.42 8.88
C THR A 181 -3.50 12.83 8.41
N VAL A 182 -2.66 13.38 7.55
CA VAL A 182 -2.97 14.59 6.80
C VAL A 182 -3.07 14.22 5.34
N ALA A 183 -4.26 14.41 4.77
CA ALA A 183 -4.56 14.06 3.39
C ALA A 183 -5.20 15.24 2.64
N ASP A 184 -4.83 15.41 1.39
CA ASP A 184 -5.39 16.45 0.52
C ASP A 184 -5.46 16.00 -0.94
N ARG A 185 -6.29 16.68 -1.76
CA ARG A 185 -6.28 16.50 -3.21
C ARG A 185 -5.12 17.31 -3.80
N SER A 186 -4.31 16.67 -4.63
CA SER A 186 -3.14 17.30 -5.23
C SER A 186 -3.18 17.24 -6.75
N PHE A 187 -2.93 18.40 -7.35
CA PHE A 187 -2.78 18.61 -8.80
C PHE A 187 -1.32 18.88 -9.19
N ARG A 188 -0.38 18.66 -8.27
CA ARG A 188 1.06 18.95 -8.49
C ARG A 188 1.65 18.13 -9.64
N HIS A 189 1.18 16.89 -9.82
CA HIS A 189 1.69 15.97 -10.83
C HIS A 189 0.72 15.84 -12.00
N LYS A 190 0.56 16.91 -12.76
CA LYS A 190 -0.29 16.88 -13.97
C LYS A 190 0.21 15.79 -14.94
N PRO A 191 -0.70 15.06 -15.62
CA PRO A 191 -2.13 15.35 -15.70
C PRO A 191 -2.98 14.66 -14.61
N PHE A 192 -2.36 14.08 -13.57
CA PHE A 192 -3.03 13.28 -12.55
C PHE A 192 -3.58 14.12 -11.39
N GLU A 193 -4.77 13.76 -10.91
CA GLU A 193 -5.32 14.23 -9.64
C GLU A 193 -5.12 13.14 -8.58
N LEU A 194 -4.36 13.43 -7.53
CA LEU A 194 -3.91 12.41 -6.57
C LEU A 194 -4.38 12.72 -5.16
N LEU A 195 -4.67 11.68 -4.38
CA LEU A 195 -4.81 11.80 -2.93
C LEU A 195 -3.42 11.86 -2.29
N ALA A 196 -2.94 13.05 -1.98
CA ALA A 196 -1.65 13.25 -1.33
C ALA A 196 -1.77 12.97 0.16
N ILE A 197 -1.02 11.98 0.64
CA ILE A 197 -0.82 11.69 2.06
C ILE A 197 0.45 12.42 2.49
N GLU A 198 0.27 13.57 3.13
CA GLU A 198 1.38 14.45 3.56
C GLU A 198 1.96 14.01 4.90
N TRP A 199 1.16 13.33 5.72
CA TRP A 199 1.57 12.77 6.99
C TRP A 199 0.76 11.51 7.29
N LEU A 200 1.45 10.48 7.81
CA LEU A 200 0.82 9.25 8.29
C LEU A 200 1.58 8.73 9.50
N LEU A 201 0.94 8.78 10.65
CA LEU A 201 1.40 8.19 11.91
C LEU A 201 0.50 7.02 12.25
N LEU A 202 1.09 5.85 12.46
CA LEU A 202 0.41 4.63 12.91
C LEU A 202 1.24 3.99 14.02
N GLN A 203 0.85 4.20 15.27
CA GLN A 203 1.66 3.80 16.41
C GLN A 203 0.83 3.13 17.52
N ASN A 204 1.47 2.22 18.25
CA ASN A 204 0.98 1.66 19.49
C ASN A 204 1.90 2.13 20.65
N PRO A 205 1.53 3.20 21.37
CA PRO A 205 2.39 3.78 22.40
C PRO A 205 2.63 2.91 23.63
N VAL A 206 1.79 1.89 23.86
CA VAL A 206 1.85 1.02 25.04
C VAL A 206 2.48 -0.34 24.74
N ALA A 207 2.77 -0.64 23.47
CA ALA A 207 3.45 -1.87 23.09
C ALA A 207 4.92 -1.85 23.52
N ALA A 208 5.39 -2.96 24.08
CA ALA A 208 6.79 -3.18 24.36
C ALA A 208 7.60 -3.27 23.04
N ILE A 209 8.82 -2.73 23.04
CA ILE A 209 9.73 -2.81 21.90
C ILE A 209 10.36 -4.21 21.87
N PRO A 210 10.12 -5.03 20.83
CA PRO A 210 10.71 -6.36 20.75
C PRO A 210 12.24 -6.28 20.54
N PRO A 211 13.04 -7.12 21.21
CA PRO A 211 14.50 -7.11 21.05
C PRO A 211 14.97 -7.40 19.61
N ASP A 212 14.22 -8.22 18.88
CA ASP A 212 14.47 -8.63 17.50
C ASP A 212 13.92 -7.64 16.46
N ARG A 213 13.14 -6.65 16.89
CA ARG A 213 12.53 -5.63 16.04
C ARG A 213 12.68 -4.24 16.66
N PRO A 214 13.90 -3.68 16.63
CA PRO A 214 14.16 -2.35 17.17
C PRO A 214 13.36 -1.28 16.39
N LEU A 215 13.14 -0.15 17.05
CA LEU A 215 12.54 1.03 16.41
C LEU A 215 13.42 1.50 15.25
N LEU A 216 12.77 1.80 14.13
CA LEU A 216 13.42 2.35 12.95
C LEU A 216 13.51 3.88 13.05
N PRO A 217 14.42 4.54 12.30
CA PRO A 217 14.50 6.00 12.27
C PRO A 217 13.12 6.65 12.04
N GLY A 218 12.80 7.66 12.86
CA GLY A 218 11.50 8.33 12.83
C GLY A 218 10.38 7.66 13.63
N GLN A 219 10.61 6.47 14.22
CA GLN A 219 9.64 5.80 15.08
C GLN A 219 9.91 6.08 16.56
N ASN A 220 8.90 6.55 17.28
CA ASN A 220 8.93 6.68 18.74
C ASN A 220 8.34 5.45 19.45
N HIS A 221 7.49 4.70 18.75
CA HIS A 221 6.75 3.55 19.28
C HIS A 221 6.61 2.47 18.20
N PRO A 222 6.34 1.20 18.59
CA PRO A 222 5.99 0.15 17.63
C PRO A 222 4.79 0.55 16.76
N GLY A 223 4.74 0.06 15.53
CA GLY A 223 3.65 0.36 14.61
C GLY A 223 2.31 -0.26 15.05
N LEU A 224 1.20 0.41 14.73
CA LEU A 224 -0.14 -0.04 15.11
C LEU A 224 -0.61 -1.32 14.37
N GLY A 225 0.03 -1.68 13.26
CA GLY A 225 -0.27 -2.92 12.52
C GLY A 225 -1.38 -2.83 11.48
N CYS A 226 -2.00 -1.66 11.28
CA CYS A 226 -3.13 -1.45 10.35
C CYS A 226 -2.77 -0.73 9.03
N LEU A 227 -1.49 -0.75 8.62
CA LEU A 227 -1.04 -0.02 7.42
C LEU A 227 -1.81 -0.45 6.17
N ARG A 228 -2.13 -1.75 6.05
CA ARG A 228 -2.81 -2.32 4.89
C ARG A 228 -4.25 -1.83 4.80
N GLU A 229 -4.96 -1.82 5.92
CA GLU A 229 -6.33 -1.35 6.06
C GLU A 229 -6.42 0.15 5.71
N ILE A 230 -5.49 0.96 6.25
CA ILE A 230 -5.42 2.40 5.98
C ILE A 230 -5.18 2.69 4.50
N PHE A 231 -4.20 2.03 3.86
CA PHE A 231 -3.96 2.20 2.42
C PHE A 231 -5.13 1.67 1.57
N GLY A 232 -5.81 0.59 2.01
CA GLY A 232 -7.04 0.12 1.40
C GLY A 232 -8.13 1.19 1.42
N MET A 233 -8.33 1.85 2.55
CA MET A 233 -9.29 2.96 2.71
C MET A 233 -8.96 4.16 1.81
N PHE A 234 -7.69 4.54 1.71
CA PHE A 234 -7.26 5.60 0.79
C PHE A 234 -7.54 5.25 -0.66
N LEU A 235 -7.27 4.01 -1.07
CA LEU A 235 -7.51 3.56 -2.44
C LEU A 235 -9.01 3.58 -2.78
N MET A 236 -9.86 3.14 -1.84
CA MET A 236 -11.31 3.22 -1.99
C MET A 236 -11.81 4.66 -2.01
N SER A 237 -11.14 5.57 -1.30
CA SER A 237 -11.42 7.01 -1.37
C SER A 237 -11.05 7.59 -2.72
N CYS A 238 -9.94 7.18 -3.32
CA CYS A 238 -9.59 7.56 -4.69
C CYS A 238 -10.64 7.07 -5.70
N GLU A 239 -11.06 5.80 -5.63
CA GLU A 239 -12.11 5.26 -6.51
C GLU A 239 -13.43 6.03 -6.35
N ARG A 240 -13.83 6.35 -5.11
CA ARG A 240 -15.07 7.08 -4.84
C ARG A 240 -15.05 8.53 -5.31
N LEU A 241 -13.91 9.21 -5.15
CA LEU A 241 -13.75 10.61 -5.49
C LEU A 241 -13.29 10.85 -6.94
N GLY A 242 -13.06 9.77 -7.71
CA GLY A 242 -12.59 9.86 -9.09
C GLY A 242 -11.14 10.29 -9.24
N LEU A 243 -10.31 10.08 -8.22
CA LEU A 243 -8.89 10.43 -8.22
C LEU A 243 -8.07 9.35 -8.96
N ASP A 244 -6.94 9.75 -9.55
CA ASP A 244 -6.06 8.86 -10.30
C ASP A 244 -5.27 7.87 -9.43
N GLY A 245 -5.06 8.19 -8.15
CA GLY A 245 -4.27 7.35 -7.25
C GLY A 245 -3.93 8.01 -5.92
N ILE A 246 -3.26 7.23 -5.07
CA ILE A 246 -2.65 7.71 -3.82
C ILE A 246 -1.26 8.25 -4.16
N LEU A 247 -0.85 9.36 -3.56
CA LEU A 247 0.48 9.94 -3.62
C LEU A 247 1.07 9.99 -2.20
N PHE A 248 2.27 9.45 -2.02
CA PHE A 248 2.97 9.41 -0.74
C PHE A 248 4.47 9.55 -0.96
N ALA A 249 5.16 10.36 -0.15
CA ALA A 249 6.60 10.56 -0.23
C ALA A 249 7.27 10.02 1.05
N PRO A 250 7.84 8.81 1.04
CA PRO A 250 8.36 8.19 2.25
C PRO A 250 9.61 8.91 2.78
N SER A 251 9.57 9.37 4.04
CA SER A 251 10.70 10.08 4.67
C SER A 251 11.92 9.20 4.98
N HIS A 252 11.75 7.87 4.96
CA HIS A 252 12.81 6.91 5.25
C HIS A 252 12.76 5.70 4.30
N TYR A 253 13.94 5.08 4.08
CA TYR A 253 14.09 3.90 3.22
C TYR A 253 13.15 2.75 3.59
N HIS A 254 13.03 2.39 4.87
CA HIS A 254 12.16 1.27 5.27
C HIS A 254 10.70 1.48 4.87
N VAL A 255 10.22 2.72 4.93
CA VAL A 255 8.84 3.05 4.58
C VAL A 255 8.64 2.83 3.09
N ALA A 256 9.58 3.30 2.25
CA ALA A 256 9.55 3.04 0.82
C ALA A 256 9.64 1.53 0.51
N ALA A 257 10.60 0.82 1.11
CA ALA A 257 10.81 -0.61 0.90
C ALA A 257 9.58 -1.45 1.29
N GLN A 258 8.91 -1.11 2.40
CA GLN A 258 7.65 -1.74 2.79
C GLN A 258 6.50 -1.39 1.83
N ALA A 259 6.49 -0.17 1.28
CA ALA A 259 5.47 0.29 0.36
C ALA A 259 5.63 -0.27 -1.07
N LYS A 260 6.82 -0.71 -1.51
CA LYS A 260 7.07 -1.17 -2.90
C LYS A 260 6.14 -2.27 -3.40
N GLY A 261 5.63 -3.12 -2.50
CA GLY A 261 4.65 -4.15 -2.87
C GLY A 261 3.30 -3.59 -3.32
N MET A 262 2.99 -2.33 -2.97
CA MET A 262 1.70 -1.67 -3.22
C MET A 262 1.85 -0.35 -3.99
N MET A 263 3.05 0.21 -4.04
CA MET A 263 3.34 1.51 -4.62
C MET A 263 4.55 1.44 -5.57
N GLN A 264 4.55 2.28 -6.59
CA GLN A 264 5.68 2.49 -7.50
C GLN A 264 6.12 3.93 -7.43
N PHE A 265 7.40 4.24 -7.69
CA PHE A 265 7.79 5.64 -7.80
C PHE A 265 7.09 6.27 -9.00
N LEU A 266 6.74 7.55 -8.90
CA LEU A 266 6.08 8.25 -9.99
C LEU A 266 7.06 8.59 -11.11
N GLU A 267 8.27 8.98 -10.75
CA GLU A 267 9.34 9.29 -11.70
C GLU A 267 10.24 8.06 -11.94
N PRO A 268 10.57 7.74 -13.20
CA PRO A 268 11.36 6.55 -13.51
C PRO A 268 12.81 6.64 -12.99
N SER A 269 13.34 7.84 -12.79
CA SER A 269 14.65 8.05 -12.15
C SER A 269 14.67 7.63 -10.69
N ASP A 270 13.58 7.89 -9.97
CA ASP A 270 13.46 7.55 -8.55
C ASP A 270 13.27 6.03 -8.38
N GLU A 271 12.49 5.41 -9.27
CA GLU A 271 12.36 3.95 -9.33
C GLU A 271 13.72 3.28 -9.60
N ALA A 272 14.46 3.75 -10.60
CA ALA A 272 15.78 3.23 -10.92
C ALA A 272 16.77 3.41 -9.76
N ARG A 273 16.77 4.58 -9.12
CA ARG A 273 17.61 4.86 -7.95
C ARG A 273 17.27 3.92 -6.80
N PHE A 274 15.98 3.72 -6.51
CA PHE A 274 15.56 2.80 -5.47
C PHE A 274 16.00 1.36 -5.75
N LEU A 275 15.84 0.87 -6.99
CA LEU A 275 16.28 -0.48 -7.37
C LEU A 275 17.78 -0.69 -7.15
N ASN A 276 18.60 0.34 -7.42
CA ASN A 276 20.03 0.29 -7.16
C ASN A 276 20.37 0.30 -5.66
N ILE A 277 19.62 1.05 -4.85
CA ILE A 277 19.74 1.01 -3.38
C ILE A 277 19.38 -0.39 -2.88
N GLU A 278 18.24 -0.92 -3.30
CA GLU A 278 17.76 -2.25 -2.91
C GLU A 278 18.75 -3.36 -3.31
N SER A 279 19.33 -3.26 -4.52
CA SER A 279 20.35 -4.19 -4.98
C SER A 279 21.62 -4.15 -4.13
N ALA A 280 22.09 -2.96 -3.74
CA ALA A 280 23.28 -2.80 -2.90
C ALA A 280 23.06 -3.29 -1.46
N LEU A 281 21.81 -3.30 -1.00
CA LEU A 281 21.42 -3.74 0.34
C LEU A 281 20.93 -5.20 0.38
N GLN A 282 21.11 -5.95 -0.70
CA GLN A 282 20.83 -7.39 -0.70
C GLN A 282 21.65 -8.10 0.37
N GLY A 283 20.98 -8.93 1.18
CA GLY A 283 21.60 -9.67 2.27
C GLY A 283 21.50 -8.99 3.65
N TYR A 284 21.14 -7.71 3.70
CA TYR A 284 20.87 -7.01 4.97
C TYR A 284 19.41 -7.15 5.37
N THR A 285 19.15 -7.22 6.67
CA THR A 285 17.78 -7.07 7.21
C THR A 285 17.27 -5.65 6.94
N LEU A 286 15.96 -5.46 6.94
CA LEU A 286 15.36 -4.13 6.75
C LEU A 286 15.89 -3.10 7.75
N ALA A 287 16.12 -3.50 8.99
CA ALA A 287 16.65 -2.63 10.05
C ALA A 287 18.13 -2.26 9.82
N GLU A 288 18.95 -3.18 9.31
CA GLU A 288 20.34 -2.89 8.93
C GLU A 288 20.40 -1.99 7.69
N ALA A 289 19.68 -2.36 6.64
CA ALA A 289 19.58 -1.59 5.40
C ALA A 289 19.14 -0.14 5.65
N THR A 290 18.14 0.04 6.52
CA THR A 290 17.67 1.37 6.92
C THR A 290 18.72 2.17 7.66
N ARG A 291 19.48 1.54 8.57
CA ARG A 291 20.58 2.21 9.28
C ARG A 291 21.69 2.63 8.33
N ILE A 292 22.09 1.75 7.40
CA ILE A 292 23.10 2.04 6.38
C ILE A 292 22.71 3.26 5.55
N VAL A 293 21.47 3.29 5.05
CA VAL A 293 20.98 4.42 4.24
C VAL A 293 20.84 5.68 5.08
N HIS A 294 20.36 5.56 6.32
CA HIS A 294 20.16 6.71 7.22
C HIS A 294 21.49 7.35 7.66
N SER A 295 22.53 6.55 7.90
CA SER A 295 23.85 7.05 8.28
C SER A 295 24.68 7.55 7.09
N GLY A 296 24.19 7.40 5.85
CA GLY A 296 24.92 7.77 4.65
C GLY A 296 26.07 6.82 4.30
N ASN A 297 26.00 5.55 4.73
CA ASN A 297 27.02 4.53 4.48
C ASN A 297 26.81 3.80 3.14
N LEU A 298 26.10 4.42 2.20
CA LEU A 298 25.94 3.90 0.85
C LEU A 298 26.68 4.84 -0.10
N ARG A 299 27.53 4.33 -0.97
CA ARG A 299 28.36 5.13 -1.89
C ARG A 299 27.94 4.90 -3.34
N ASP A 300 27.85 5.98 -4.12
CA ASP A 300 27.73 5.89 -5.58
C ASP A 300 29.11 5.63 -6.19
N LEU A 301 29.26 4.50 -6.88
CA LEU A 301 30.53 4.10 -7.49
C LEU A 301 30.98 5.00 -8.64
N ASN A 302 30.06 5.75 -9.26
CA ASN A 302 30.39 6.64 -10.36
C ASN A 302 30.90 8.00 -9.86
N THR A 303 30.32 8.52 -8.78
CA THR A 303 30.66 9.85 -8.25
C THR A 303 31.57 9.78 -7.02
N ALA A 304 31.70 8.60 -6.40
CA ALA A 304 32.33 8.37 -5.11
C ALA A 304 31.68 9.15 -3.94
N GLU A 305 30.46 9.66 -4.13
CA GLU A 305 29.73 10.42 -3.10
C GLU A 305 28.80 9.50 -2.29
N ASN A 306 28.51 9.93 -1.06
CA ASN A 306 27.56 9.22 -0.20
C ASN A 306 26.13 9.48 -0.66
N VAL A 307 25.36 8.41 -0.79
CA VAL A 307 23.96 8.39 -1.17
C VAL A 307 23.11 8.68 0.06
N THR A 308 22.39 9.79 0.05
CA THR A 308 21.41 10.14 1.09
C THR A 308 20.00 9.74 0.67
N TRP A 309 19.16 9.31 1.62
CA TRP A 309 17.74 9.11 1.32
C TRP A 309 17.06 10.44 0.99
N ALA A 310 16.30 10.46 -0.10
CA ALA A 310 15.46 11.60 -0.47
C ALA A 310 14.02 11.13 -0.45
N ALA A 311 13.13 11.91 0.18
CA ALA A 311 11.70 11.63 0.18
C ALA A 311 11.15 11.91 -1.22
N THR A 312 10.90 10.86 -1.99
CA THR A 312 10.45 10.96 -3.38
C THR A 312 9.03 10.42 -3.56
N PRO A 313 8.23 11.03 -4.47
CA PRO A 313 6.87 10.60 -4.78
C PRO A 313 6.73 9.13 -5.19
N MET A 314 5.95 8.38 -4.41
CA MET A 314 5.41 7.08 -4.77
C MET A 314 3.90 7.17 -4.98
N VAL A 315 3.38 6.34 -5.88
CA VAL A 315 1.96 6.28 -6.20
C VAL A 315 1.39 4.86 -6.18
N THR A 316 0.13 4.75 -5.76
CA THR A 316 -0.71 3.58 -6.03
C THR A 316 -1.79 3.98 -7.04
N PRO A 317 -1.82 3.38 -8.25
CA PRO A 317 -2.80 3.74 -9.25
C PRO A 317 -4.21 3.28 -8.87
N ALA A 318 -5.16 4.20 -8.90
CA ALA A 318 -6.60 3.95 -8.82
C ALA A 318 -7.29 4.06 -10.19
N SER A 319 -6.76 4.89 -11.09
CA SER A 319 -7.26 5.03 -12.46
C SER A 319 -6.47 4.17 -13.45
N ARG A 320 -7.15 3.83 -14.56
CA ARG A 320 -6.50 3.18 -15.71
C ARG A 320 -5.41 4.06 -16.31
N ARG A 321 -5.59 5.38 -16.35
CA ARG A 321 -4.62 6.31 -16.94
C ARG A 321 -3.28 6.29 -16.21
N LEU A 322 -3.29 6.35 -14.88
CA LEU A 322 -2.06 6.28 -14.08
C LEU A 322 -1.43 4.88 -14.15
N LYS A 323 -2.26 3.83 -14.15
CA LYS A 323 -1.77 2.45 -14.34
C LYS A 323 -1.09 2.26 -15.70
N ASP A 324 -1.69 2.75 -16.77
CA ASP A 324 -1.17 2.65 -18.13
C ASP A 324 0.13 3.46 -18.28
N HIS A 325 0.25 4.61 -17.60
CA HIS A 325 1.48 5.39 -17.55
C HIS A 325 2.64 4.61 -16.89
N LEU A 326 2.43 4.09 -15.67
CA LEU A 326 3.46 3.36 -14.92
C LEU A 326 3.85 2.02 -15.58
N SER A 327 2.92 1.40 -16.30
CA SER A 327 3.17 0.16 -17.05
C SER A 327 3.63 0.39 -18.49
N SER A 328 3.76 1.65 -18.92
CA SER A 328 4.14 1.99 -20.28
C SER A 328 5.55 1.49 -20.61
N HIS A 329 5.75 1.10 -21.87
CA HIS A 329 7.07 0.68 -22.34
C HIS A 329 8.12 1.78 -22.15
N GLU A 330 7.75 3.05 -22.36
CA GLU A 330 8.61 4.21 -22.18
C GLU A 330 9.11 4.36 -20.74
N TYR A 331 8.19 4.26 -19.77
CA TYR A 331 8.54 4.29 -18.35
C TYR A 331 9.50 3.14 -18.01
N GLN A 332 9.14 1.91 -18.39
CA GLN A 332 9.90 0.71 -18.05
C GLN A 332 11.29 0.64 -18.73
N GLU A 333 11.43 1.14 -19.96
CA GLU A 333 12.73 1.28 -20.62
C GLU A 333 13.58 2.36 -19.95
N THR A 334 12.98 3.49 -19.56
CA THR A 334 13.71 4.56 -18.86
C THR A 334 14.23 4.09 -17.51
N VAL A 335 13.43 3.37 -16.73
CA VAL A 335 13.87 2.73 -15.49
C VAL A 335 15.04 1.79 -15.75
N ARG A 336 14.94 0.89 -16.74
CA ARG A 336 16.03 -0.04 -17.08
C ARG A 336 17.32 0.66 -17.47
N ARG A 337 17.22 1.69 -18.32
CA ARG A 337 18.37 2.48 -18.77
C ARG A 337 19.06 3.18 -17.59
N LEU A 338 18.30 3.83 -16.71
CA LEU A 338 18.84 4.56 -15.56
C LEU A 338 19.34 3.62 -14.45
N ALA A 339 18.70 2.47 -14.27
CA ALA A 339 19.17 1.46 -13.31
C ALA A 339 20.54 0.92 -13.73
N ALA A 340 20.78 0.76 -15.04
CA ALA A 340 22.08 0.32 -15.57
C ALA A 340 23.21 1.34 -15.41
N THR A 341 22.91 2.63 -15.21
CA THR A 341 23.95 3.67 -15.10
C THR A 341 24.52 3.79 -13.71
N HIS A 342 23.72 3.67 -12.65
CA HIS A 342 24.21 3.81 -11.27
C HIS A 342 24.52 2.45 -10.64
N ARG A 343 25.57 2.40 -9.83
CA ARG A 343 25.87 1.25 -8.97
C ARG A 343 26.21 1.76 -7.59
N PHE A 344 25.53 1.22 -6.59
CA PHE A 344 25.73 1.59 -5.20
C PHE A 344 26.38 0.43 -4.45
N GLU A 345 27.18 0.76 -3.44
CA GLU A 345 27.79 -0.21 -2.54
C GLU A 345 27.73 0.30 -1.10
N VAL A 346 27.72 -0.62 -0.14
CA VAL A 346 27.86 -0.26 1.28
C VAL A 346 29.32 0.13 1.52
N ALA A 347 29.54 1.33 2.03
CA ALA A 347 30.87 1.79 2.41
C ALA A 347 31.40 0.97 3.60
N GLU A 348 32.64 0.49 3.50
CA GLU A 348 33.36 -0.21 4.58
C GLU A 348 33.66 0.68 5.79
#